data_AF-A0A0P9KGU6-F1
#
_entry.id   AF-A0A0P9KGU6-F1
#
_cell.length_a   1.000
_cell.length_b   1.000
_cell.length_c   1.000
_cell.angle_alpha   90.00
_cell.angle_beta   90.00
_cell.angle_gamma   90.00
#
_symmetry.space_group_name_H-M   'P 1'
#
loop_
_entity.id
_entity.type
_entity.pdbx_description
1 polymer ?
#
loop_
_entity_poly.entity_id
_entity_poly.type
_entity_poly.pdbx_seq_one_letter_code
_entity_poly.pdbx_strand_id
1 'polypeptide(L)' 'MKSSTDYSRPARQQFPVTLAEMIARKASVMAQRLEDQAITQMVRDAQRALDRGTDVEQIAREMELK' A
#
# COMPACT_ATOMS: atom_id res chain seq x y z
N MET A 1 -15.98 -51.50 2.70
CA MET A 1 -15.61 -50.11 3.05
C MET A 1 -14.58 -49.61 2.05
N LYS A 2 -14.97 -48.75 1.10
CA LYS A 2 -14.02 -48.03 0.25
C LYS A 2 -14.50 -46.59 0.14
N SER A 3 -13.84 -45.71 0.86
CA SER A 3 -13.89 -44.27 0.63
C SER A 3 -12.43 -43.83 0.46
N SER A 4 -11.92 -43.99 -0.76
CA SER A 4 -10.72 -43.30 -1.18
C SER A 4 -11.18 -41.89 -1.54
N THR A 5 -11.04 -40.96 -0.61
CA THR A 5 -11.26 -39.54 -0.88
C THR A 5 -10.18 -39.11 -1.86
N ASP A 6 -10.57 -38.93 -3.11
CA ASP A 6 -9.70 -38.47 -4.18
C ASP A 6 -9.34 -37.00 -3.90
N TYR A 7 -8.11 -36.79 -3.41
CA TYR A 7 -7.52 -35.46 -3.18
C TYR A 7 -6.88 -34.90 -4.46
N SER A 8 -7.42 -35.21 -5.64
CA SER A 8 -7.01 -34.59 -6.89
C SER A 8 -7.34 -33.10 -6.85
N ARG A 9 -6.36 -32.28 -6.47
CA ARG A 9 -6.46 -30.81 -6.49
C ARG A 9 -6.86 -30.40 -7.91
N PRO A 10 -7.98 -29.69 -8.11
CA PRO A 10 -8.40 -29.31 -9.45
C PRO A 10 -7.28 -28.55 -10.16
N ALA A 11 -7.05 -28.91 -11.43
CA ALA A 11 -6.06 -28.26 -12.27
C ALA A 11 -6.33 -26.75 -12.27
N ARG A 12 -5.38 -25.98 -11.71
CA ARG A 12 -5.51 -24.53 -11.67
C ARG A 12 -5.38 -24.00 -13.09
N GLN A 13 -6.37 -23.23 -13.54
CA GLN A 13 -6.25 -22.48 -14.77
C GLN A 13 -5.07 -21.53 -14.67
N GLN A 14 -4.30 -21.40 -15.75
CA GLN A 14 -3.22 -20.42 -15.82
C GLN A 14 -3.80 -19.01 -15.69
N PHE A 15 -3.11 -18.14 -14.96
CA PHE A 15 -3.56 -16.77 -14.79
C PHE A 15 -3.36 -15.97 -16.09
N PRO A 16 -4.39 -15.31 -16.63
CA PRO A 16 -4.25 -14.56 -17.88
C PRO A 16 -3.26 -13.41 -17.73
N VAL A 17 -2.26 -13.35 -18.62
CA VAL A 17 -1.24 -12.28 -18.62
C VAL A 17 -1.89 -10.90 -18.73
N THR A 18 -2.88 -10.74 -19.61
CA THR A 18 -3.61 -9.49 -19.80
C THR A 18 -4.29 -9.01 -18.52
N LEU A 19 -4.86 -9.93 -17.74
CA LEU A 19 -5.46 -9.62 -16.44
C LEU A 19 -4.39 -9.20 -15.42
N ALA A 20 -3.22 -9.84 -15.43
CA ALA A 20 -2.11 -9.50 -14.54
C ALA A 20 -1.62 -8.07 -14.82
N GLU A 21 -1.48 -7.71 -16.08
CA GLU A 21 -1.09 -6.36 -16.49
C GLU A 21 -2.14 -5.31 -16.09
N MET A 22 -3.43 -5.62 -16.22
CA MET A 22 -4.50 -4.71 -15.78
C MET A 22 -4.43 -4.46 -14.27
N ILE A 23 -4.19 -5.52 -13.48
CA ILE A 23 -4.03 -5.41 -12.03
C ILE A 23 -2.79 -4.58 -11.70
N ALA A 24 -1.65 -4.85 -12.35
CA ALA A 24 -0.42 -4.10 -12.13
C ALA A 24 -0.58 -2.60 -12.42
N ARG A 25 -1.21 -2.25 -13.55
CA ARG A 25 -1.53 -0.85 -13.88
C ARG A 25 -2.43 -0.20 -12.83
N LYS A 26 -3.49 -0.89 -12.39
CA LYS A 26 -4.38 -0.37 -11.35
C LYS A 26 -3.64 -0.16 -10.03
N ALA A 27 -2.83 -1.13 -9.62
CA ALA A 27 -2.05 -1.06 -8.38
C ALA A 27 -1.07 0.12 -8.41
N SER A 28 -0.39 0.36 -9.52
CA SER A 28 0.50 1.51 -9.70
C SER A 28 -0.25 2.85 -9.56
N VAL A 29 -1.40 2.99 -10.21
CA VAL A 29 -2.24 4.21 -10.08
C VAL A 29 -2.74 4.39 -8.65
N MET A 30 -3.13 3.31 -7.98
CA MET A 30 -3.57 3.37 -6.59
C MET A 30 -2.43 3.75 -5.64
N ALA A 31 -1.24 3.18 -5.83
CA ALA A 31 -0.05 3.49 -5.05
C ALA A 31 0.29 4.99 -5.16
N GLN A 32 0.37 5.51 -6.39
CA GLN A 32 0.64 6.94 -6.61
C GLN A 32 -0.36 7.83 -5.88
N ARG A 33 -1.66 7.54 -5.98
CA ARG A 33 -2.70 8.34 -5.30
C ARG A 33 -2.58 8.28 -3.77
N LEU A 34 -2.25 7.11 -3.22
CA LEU A 34 -2.07 6.95 -1.78
C LEU A 34 -0.82 7.69 -1.31
N GLU A 35 0.28 7.63 -2.07
CA GLU A 35 1.50 8.38 -1.80
C GLU A 35 1.25 9.89 -1.81
N ASP A 36 0.58 10.42 -2.84
CA ASP A 36 0.25 11.84 -2.95
C ASP A 36 -0.60 12.33 -1.75
N GLN A 37 -1.58 11.51 -1.34
CA GLN A 37 -2.43 11.80 -0.18
C GLN A 37 -1.65 11.77 1.13
N ALA A 38 -0.79 10.76 1.32
CA ALA A 38 0.04 10.63 2.50
C ALA A 38 1.00 11.81 2.64
N ILE A 39 1.70 12.18 1.56
CA ILE A 39 2.61 13.34 1.55
C ILE A 39 1.86 14.63 1.88
N THR A 40 0.71 14.85 1.25
CA THR A 40 -0.11 16.04 1.51
C THR A 40 -0.54 16.12 2.98
N GLN A 41 -0.92 14.99 3.58
CA GLN A 41 -1.32 14.92 4.97
C GLN A 41 -0.13 15.16 5.91
N MET A 42 1.02 14.53 5.64
CA MET A 42 2.27 14.73 6.39
C MET A 42 2.70 16.20 6.41
N VAL A 43 2.67 16.88 5.26
CA VAL A 43 3.00 18.32 5.18
C VAL A 43 2.04 19.17 6.00
N ARG A 44 0.73 18.88 5.92
CA ARG A 44 -0.27 19.62 6.72
C ARG A 44 -0.07 19.44 8.22
N ASP A 45 0.25 18.23 8.65
CA ASP A 45 0.45 17.94 10.07
C ASP A 45 1.75 18.55 10.60
N ALA A 46 2.83 18.52 9.80
CA ALA A 46 4.07 19.24 10.10
C ALA A 46 3.83 20.75 10.22
N GLN A 47 3.10 21.36 9.27
CA GLN A 47 2.76 22.79 9.34
C GLN A 47 1.96 23.12 10.60
N ARG A 48 0.96 22.31 10.95
CA ARG A 48 0.19 22.50 12.19
C ARG A 48 1.06 22.39 13.45
N ALA A 49 2.09 21.55 13.44
CA ALA A 49 3.03 21.44 14.55
C ALA A 49 3.91 22.69 14.65
N LEU A 50 4.40 23.21 13.52
CA LEU A 50 5.11 24.49 13.46
C LEU A 50 4.25 25.64 14.00
N ASP A 51 2.98 25.70 13.61
CA ASP A 51 2.03 26.73 14.08
C ASP A 51 1.80 26.66 15.60
N ARG A 52 2.02 25.49 16.22
CA ARG A 52 1.98 25.30 17.69
C ARG A 52 3.32 25.57 18.38
N GLY A 53 4.35 25.95 17.63
CA GLY A 53 5.69 26.22 18.14
C GLY A 53 6.56 24.98 18.35
N THR A 54 6.19 23.83 17.77
CA THR A 54 7.05 22.64 17.79
C THR A 54 8.27 22.87 16.89
N ASP A 55 9.46 22.54 17.39
CA ASP A 55 10.71 22.68 16.64
C ASP A 55 10.82 21.69 15.47
N VAL A 56 11.55 22.09 14.41
CA VAL A 56 11.71 21.28 13.18
C VAL A 56 12.40 19.95 13.46
N GLU A 57 13.43 19.91 14.30
CA GLU A 57 14.15 18.66 14.63
C GLU A 57 13.26 17.71 15.43
N GLN A 58 12.39 18.28 16.27
CA GLN A 58 11.38 17.50 16.98
C GLN A 58 10.34 16.91 16.01
N ILE A 59 9.83 17.70 15.06
CA ILE A 59 8.88 17.22 14.05
C ILE A 59 9.52 16.12 13.19
N ALA A 60 10.74 16.31 12.71
CA ALA A 60 11.46 15.32 11.91
C ALA A 60 11.64 14.00 12.68
N ARG A 61 12.03 14.07 13.95
CA ARG A 61 12.15 12.90 14.83
C ARG A 61 10.81 12.20 15.04
N GLU A 62 9.74 12.93 15.31
CA GLU A 62 8.39 12.37 15.55
C GLU A 62 7.79 11.76 14.29
N MET A 63 8.11 12.30 13.12
CA MET A 63 7.69 11.79 11.81
C MET A 63 8.64 10.73 11.24
N GLU A 64 9.66 10.32 11.99
CA GLU A 64 10.70 9.36 11.57
C GLU A 64 11.40 9.73 10.24
N LEU A 65 11.52 11.03 9.97
CA LEU A 65 12.28 11.57 8.85
C LEU A 65 13.76 11.48 9.22
N LYS A 66 14.48 10.56 8.57
CA LYS A 66 15.90 10.32 8.78
C LYS A 66 16.75 11.03 7.74
#